data_AF-K3X7E7-F1
#
_entry.id   AF-K3X7E7-F1
#
_cell.length_a   1.000
_cell.length_b   1.000
_cell.length_c   1.000
_cell.angle_alpha   90.00
_cell.angle_beta   90.00
_cell.angle_gamma   90.00
#
_symmetry.space_group_name_H-M   'P 1'
#
loop_
_entity.id
_entity.type
_entity.pdbx_description
1 polymer ?
#
loop_
_entity_poly.entity_id
_entity_poly.type
_entity_poly.pdbx_seq_one_letter_code
_entity_poly.pdbx_strand_id
1 'polypeptide(L)'
;MQSGDILLKAWIQKKYNPNMPITCLQYPESPCVLRIQSPRFSKAVIHGASSGGFESRSDPSLSTSTLLRIPTDQHTATQELELAKLDMLMSKVFQHPFHQLSLEECEWIWLLRSRLVHVPDALSWFLLSVRWQDKDMVQEAYQYLYMWEALRPEQAIRLLGPRYPDPKVRAYAVQTLEKMATDDIGLYMLQLVQAVRHERFHDSALARFLLRHALRYPATLGHQLYWFLKAEIHFPDVHHRYGVLLDTYLRFCARSQRIQLGHQVLVMNKLADIHQLVKQKGSIEEKNKTLQEKLHETMFPNEFVLPLDPTRKLCGIVPNRCRVLGSKQKPLYLVFKQQTSPSSVSNNGNEEEPEECDLEEDDDATHFHVMYKSGDDLRQDQLILQLFRVMDRLWQKSGLDLCLVSYGCVATGKKCGMIEVVKDSETIANLFSARTQQQHGFQRGTSRHKFHSALGILTEQCALEEWLLVNNNFARSCAASCVATYVLGIGDRHNDNIMLSRQGKLFHIDFGHILGNFKKKFGVKRERTMFY
;
A
#
# COMPACT_ATOMS: atom_id res chain seq x y z
N MET A 1 10.81 -16.27 -29.96
CA MET A 1 9.88 -17.40 -29.71
C MET A 1 10.66 -18.46 -28.95
N GLN A 2 10.10 -19.05 -27.89
CA GLN A 2 10.75 -20.18 -27.22
C GLN A 2 10.71 -21.39 -28.17
N SER A 3 11.81 -22.12 -28.30
CA SER A 3 11.98 -23.24 -29.25
C SER A 3 12.78 -24.37 -28.61
N GLY A 4 12.49 -25.61 -29.00
CA GLY A 4 13.18 -26.79 -28.47
C GLY A 4 12.59 -27.29 -27.15
N ASP A 5 13.41 -27.96 -26.36
CA ASP A 5 12.99 -28.68 -25.16
C ASP A 5 12.95 -27.73 -23.96
N ILE A 6 11.78 -27.60 -23.34
CA ILE A 6 11.53 -26.70 -22.22
C ILE A 6 11.09 -27.53 -21.02
N LEU A 7 11.74 -27.34 -19.88
CA LEU A 7 11.33 -27.94 -18.61
C LEU A 7 10.61 -26.87 -17.77
N LEU A 8 9.35 -27.11 -17.45
CA LEU A 8 8.54 -26.26 -16.60
C LEU A 8 8.29 -26.94 -15.26
N LYS A 9 8.78 -26.33 -14.17
CA LYS A 9 8.44 -26.75 -12.80
C LYS A 9 7.10 -26.13 -12.43
N ALA A 10 6.07 -26.96 -12.33
CA ALA A 10 4.69 -26.50 -12.22
C ALA A 10 4.29 -26.14 -10.78
N TRP A 11 3.38 -25.17 -10.65
CA TRP A 11 2.66 -24.92 -9.41
C TRP A 11 1.52 -25.94 -9.29
N ILE A 12 1.40 -26.62 -8.15
CA ILE A 12 0.26 -27.51 -7.91
C ILE A 12 -0.97 -26.67 -7.57
N GLN A 13 -2.01 -26.76 -8.40
CA GLN A 13 -3.33 -26.19 -8.14
C GLN A 13 -4.45 -27.13 -8.54
N LYS A 14 -5.62 -26.98 -7.90
CA LYS A 14 -6.80 -27.82 -8.16
C LYS A 14 -7.51 -27.48 -9.48
N LYS A 15 -7.29 -26.28 -10.04
CA LYS A 15 -7.91 -25.78 -11.28
C LYS A 15 -6.94 -24.85 -12.02
N TYR A 16 -7.13 -24.72 -13.34
CA TYR A 16 -6.41 -23.73 -14.14
C TYR A 16 -6.67 -22.32 -13.60
N ASN A 17 -5.60 -21.52 -13.47
CA ASN A 17 -5.65 -20.17 -12.96
C ASN A 17 -4.77 -19.24 -13.82
N PRO A 18 -5.36 -18.47 -14.75
CA PRO A 18 -4.60 -17.59 -15.65
C PRO A 18 -3.97 -16.39 -14.95
N ASN A 19 -4.34 -16.12 -13.68
CA ASN A 19 -3.79 -15.02 -12.88
C ASN A 19 -2.55 -15.45 -12.07
N MET A 20 -2.05 -16.67 -12.25
CA MET A 20 -0.86 -17.15 -11.57
C MET A 20 0.42 -16.50 -12.12
N PRO A 21 1.47 -16.38 -11.28
CA PRO A 21 2.79 -15.98 -11.72
C PRO A 21 3.28 -16.81 -12.91
N ILE A 22 3.86 -16.14 -13.91
CA ILE A 22 4.43 -16.78 -15.11
C ILE A 22 5.74 -17.51 -14.76
N THR A 23 6.34 -17.22 -13.60
CA THR A 23 7.57 -17.86 -13.11
C THR A 23 7.30 -19.29 -12.65
N CYS A 24 8.17 -20.23 -13.04
CA CYS A 24 8.13 -21.61 -12.55
C CYS A 24 8.40 -21.69 -11.05
N LEU A 25 7.97 -22.80 -10.42
CA LEU A 25 8.33 -23.10 -9.03
C LEU A 25 9.86 -23.29 -8.92
N GLN A 26 10.51 -22.53 -8.04
CA GLN A 26 11.98 -22.54 -7.94
C GLN A 26 12.52 -23.49 -6.87
N TYR A 27 11.66 -24.21 -6.15
CA TYR A 27 12.13 -25.21 -5.20
C TYR A 27 12.84 -26.38 -5.91
N PRO A 28 13.96 -26.88 -5.36
CA PRO A 28 14.65 -28.06 -5.88
C PRO A 28 13.71 -29.28 -5.97
N GLU A 29 12.84 -29.44 -4.97
CA GLU A 29 11.91 -30.57 -4.82
C GLU A 29 10.52 -30.30 -5.42
N SER A 30 10.45 -29.65 -6.59
CA SER A 30 9.16 -29.47 -7.25
C SER A 30 8.54 -30.84 -7.56
N PRO A 31 7.35 -31.16 -7.03
CA PRO A 31 6.73 -32.48 -7.21
C PRO A 31 6.23 -32.73 -8.64
N CYS A 32 6.27 -31.72 -9.53
CA CYS A 32 5.78 -31.84 -10.89
C CYS A 32 6.64 -31.03 -11.87
N VAL A 33 7.30 -31.73 -12.79
CA VAL A 33 8.08 -31.15 -13.88
C VAL A 33 7.44 -31.56 -15.20
N LEU A 34 6.99 -30.58 -15.98
CA LEU A 34 6.44 -30.77 -17.32
C LEU A 34 7.55 -30.54 -18.35
N ARG A 35 7.76 -31.53 -19.23
CA ARG A 35 8.63 -31.37 -20.39
C ARG A 35 7.78 -31.01 -21.60
N ILE A 36 8.04 -29.84 -22.19
CA ILE A 36 7.35 -29.35 -23.38
C ILE A 36 8.35 -29.31 -24.53
N GLN A 37 7.97 -29.89 -25.66
CA GLN A 37 8.72 -29.75 -26.91
C GLN A 37 8.06 -28.67 -27.76
N SER A 38 8.76 -27.55 -27.92
CA SER A 38 8.36 -26.46 -28.81
C SER A 38 9.02 -26.62 -30.18
N PRO A 39 8.39 -26.16 -31.28
CA PRO A 39 8.97 -26.23 -32.62
C PRO A 39 10.39 -25.67 -32.67
N ARG A 40 11.26 -26.33 -33.43
CA ARG A 40 12.62 -25.85 -33.74
C ARG A 40 12.61 -25.22 -35.12
N PHE A 41 13.24 -24.07 -35.24
CA PHE A 41 13.37 -23.34 -36.50
C PHE A 41 14.84 -23.29 -36.90
N SER A 42 15.11 -23.17 -38.20
CA SER A 42 16.48 -23.08 -38.73
C SER A 42 17.23 -21.84 -38.27
N LYS A 43 16.50 -20.78 -37.90
CA LYS A 43 17.02 -19.54 -37.33
C LYS A 43 16.19 -19.14 -36.12
N ALA A 44 16.78 -18.37 -35.21
CA ALA A 44 16.06 -17.82 -34.07
C ALA A 44 14.90 -16.92 -34.55
N VAL A 45 13.67 -17.25 -34.15
CA VAL A 45 12.49 -16.45 -34.46
C VAL A 45 12.35 -15.36 -33.42
N ILE A 46 12.61 -14.11 -33.82
CA ILE A 46 12.52 -12.93 -32.96
C ILE A 46 11.20 -12.22 -33.26
N HIS A 47 10.52 -11.77 -32.21
CA HIS A 47 9.32 -10.94 -32.39
C HIS A 47 9.73 -9.66 -33.12
N GLY A 48 9.02 -9.31 -34.19
CA GLY A 48 9.41 -8.24 -35.12
C GLY A 48 9.96 -7.03 -34.39
N ALA A 49 11.28 -6.80 -34.55
CA ALA A 49 11.88 -5.55 -34.14
C ALA A 49 11.23 -4.46 -35.00
N SER A 50 10.87 -3.34 -34.39
CA SER A 50 10.66 -2.09 -35.12
C SER A 50 12.01 -1.60 -35.67
N SER A 51 12.67 -2.43 -36.50
CA SER A 51 13.79 -2.07 -37.35
C SER A 51 13.20 -1.60 -38.66
N GLY A 52 12.73 -0.37 -38.60
CA GLY A 52 12.11 0.38 -39.67
C GLY A 52 11.66 1.65 -38.99
N GLY A 53 12.33 2.76 -39.32
CA GLY A 53 11.73 4.06 -39.07
C GLY A 53 10.30 4.05 -39.59
N PHE A 54 9.50 5.00 -39.11
CA PHE A 54 8.28 5.39 -39.79
C PHE A 54 8.63 5.86 -41.22
N GLU A 55 8.97 4.95 -42.12
CA GLU A 55 8.67 5.13 -43.52
C GLU A 55 7.16 5.04 -43.56
N SER A 56 6.56 6.20 -43.75
CA SER A 56 5.22 6.34 -44.27
C SER A 56 5.11 5.51 -45.55
N ARG A 57 4.83 4.21 -45.42
CA ARG A 57 3.95 3.55 -46.37
C ARG A 57 2.54 4.04 -46.06
N SER A 58 2.33 5.32 -46.34
CA SER A 58 1.06 5.77 -46.88
C SER A 58 0.90 5.02 -48.20
N ASP A 59 0.39 3.79 -48.11
CA ASP A 59 -0.21 3.17 -49.27
C ASP A 59 -1.43 4.04 -49.60
N PRO A 60 -1.43 4.82 -50.69
CA PRO A 60 -2.55 5.70 -51.00
C PRO A 60 -3.83 4.91 -51.33
N SER A 61 -3.74 3.57 -51.38
CA SER A 61 -4.86 2.66 -51.60
C SER A 61 -5.61 2.23 -50.34
N LEU A 62 -5.13 2.59 -49.14
CA LEU A 62 -5.90 2.55 -47.88
C LEU A 62 -6.35 3.95 -47.48
N SER A 63 -6.83 4.73 -48.46
CA SER A 63 -7.78 5.78 -48.17
C SER A 63 -9.06 5.13 -47.63
N THR A 64 -9.59 5.70 -46.56
CA THR A 64 -10.92 5.45 -46.00
C THR A 64 -12.00 5.88 -47.00
N SER A 65 -12.00 5.31 -48.19
CA SER A 65 -12.93 5.59 -49.29
C SER A 65 -13.38 4.29 -49.94
N THR A 66 -13.85 3.37 -49.13
CA THR A 66 -15.02 2.57 -49.52
C THR A 66 -16.14 2.91 -48.55
N LEU A 67 -16.46 4.20 -48.46
CA LEU A 67 -17.81 4.62 -48.14
C LEU A 67 -18.66 4.11 -49.31
N LEU A 68 -19.25 2.92 -49.12
CA LEU A 68 -20.55 2.62 -49.70
C LEU A 68 -21.37 3.91 -49.53
N ARG A 69 -21.88 4.46 -50.63
CA ARG A 69 -22.82 5.59 -50.60
C ARG A 69 -24.06 5.11 -49.84
N ILE A 70 -24.01 5.25 -48.53
CA ILE A 70 -25.13 5.04 -47.63
C ILE A 70 -26.06 6.26 -47.84
N PRO A 71 -27.35 6.06 -48.17
CA PRO A 71 -28.32 7.14 -48.30
C PRO A 71 -28.29 8.07 -47.07
N THR A 72 -28.50 9.37 -47.27
CA THR A 72 -28.43 10.41 -46.22
C THR A 72 -29.25 10.09 -44.97
N ASP A 73 -30.38 9.38 -45.10
CA ASP A 73 -31.22 8.93 -43.97
C ASP A 73 -30.65 7.73 -43.19
N GLN A 74 -29.80 6.92 -43.81
CA GLN A 74 -29.12 5.81 -43.14
C GLN A 74 -27.85 6.30 -42.42
N HIS A 75 -27.22 7.39 -42.88
CA HIS A 75 -26.05 7.96 -42.21
C HIS A 75 -26.40 8.60 -40.85
N THR A 76 -27.56 9.26 -40.76
CA THR A 76 -28.11 9.82 -39.51
C THR A 76 -28.53 8.71 -38.55
N ALA A 77 -29.28 7.71 -39.01
CA ALA A 77 -29.69 6.57 -38.18
C ALA A 77 -28.49 5.75 -37.64
N THR A 78 -27.43 5.58 -38.44
CA THR A 78 -26.20 4.91 -38.00
C THR A 78 -25.46 5.73 -36.94
N GLN A 79 -25.42 7.06 -37.10
CA GLN A 79 -24.79 7.96 -36.13
C GLN A 79 -25.57 8.04 -34.81
N GLU A 80 -26.91 8.04 -34.86
CA GLU A 80 -27.76 7.96 -33.66
C GLU A 80 -27.56 6.66 -32.90
N LEU A 81 -27.47 5.52 -33.61
CA LEU A 81 -27.20 4.23 -32.99
C LEU A 81 -25.82 4.17 -32.33
N GLU A 82 -24.79 4.75 -32.95
CA GLU A 82 -23.46 4.86 -32.38
C GLU A 82 -23.43 5.74 -31.12
N LEU A 83 -24.17 6.85 -31.12
CA LEU A 83 -24.31 7.72 -29.95
C LEU A 83 -25.05 7.01 -28.81
N ALA A 84 -26.12 6.27 -29.11
CA ALA A 84 -26.83 5.48 -28.11
C ALA A 84 -25.93 4.38 -27.48
N LYS A 85 -25.12 3.70 -28.30
CA LYS A 85 -24.11 2.74 -27.81
C LYS A 85 -23.06 3.41 -26.94
N LEU A 86 -22.56 4.58 -27.36
CA LEU A 86 -21.59 5.36 -26.58
C LEU A 86 -22.15 5.76 -25.22
N ASP A 87 -23.37 6.28 -25.17
CA ASP A 87 -24.05 6.64 -23.92
C ASP A 87 -24.23 5.43 -22.99
N MET A 88 -24.61 4.28 -23.55
CA MET A 88 -24.72 3.04 -22.79
C MET A 88 -23.36 2.59 -22.21
N LEU A 89 -22.28 2.65 -23.00
CA LEU A 89 -20.92 2.33 -22.53
C LEU A 89 -20.49 3.27 -21.39
N MET A 90 -20.70 4.58 -21.56
CA MET A 90 -20.30 5.60 -20.60
C MET A 90 -21.08 5.52 -19.28
N SER A 91 -22.38 5.26 -19.34
CA SER A 91 -23.28 5.27 -18.18
C SER A 91 -23.31 3.94 -17.40
N LYS A 92 -23.14 2.79 -18.08
CA LYS A 92 -23.29 1.47 -17.45
C LYS A 92 -21.99 0.69 -17.37
N VAL A 93 -21.17 0.71 -18.41
CA VAL A 93 -19.96 -0.13 -18.47
C VAL A 93 -18.81 0.55 -17.75
N PHE A 94 -18.50 1.81 -18.13
CA PHE A 94 -17.31 2.49 -17.65
C PHE A 94 -17.42 2.93 -16.18
N GLN A 95 -18.64 3.05 -15.65
CA GLN A 95 -18.89 3.33 -14.22
C GLN A 95 -18.59 2.16 -13.29
N HIS A 96 -18.35 0.96 -13.82
CA HIS A 96 -18.14 -0.25 -13.03
C HIS A 96 -16.76 -0.86 -13.32
N PRO A 97 -15.71 -0.51 -12.54
CA PRO A 97 -14.33 -0.94 -12.80
C PRO A 97 -14.10 -2.45 -12.91
N PHE A 98 -14.99 -3.26 -12.33
CA PHE A 98 -14.95 -4.72 -12.33
C PHE A 98 -15.85 -5.39 -13.36
N HIS A 99 -16.53 -4.61 -14.21
CA HIS A 99 -17.36 -5.14 -15.29
C HIS A 99 -16.56 -6.08 -16.21
N GLN A 100 -17.20 -7.18 -16.60
CA GLN A 100 -16.67 -8.13 -17.57
C GLN A 100 -17.33 -7.86 -18.91
N LEU A 101 -16.52 -7.45 -19.89
CA LEU A 101 -17.03 -7.10 -21.22
C LEU A 101 -17.63 -8.33 -21.91
N SER A 102 -18.83 -8.18 -22.45
CA SER A 102 -19.39 -9.13 -23.39
C SER A 102 -18.70 -9.02 -24.77
N LEU A 103 -18.87 -10.02 -25.63
CA LEU A 103 -18.35 -9.96 -27.00
C LEU A 103 -18.95 -8.79 -27.79
N GLU A 104 -20.24 -8.53 -27.61
CA GLU A 104 -20.95 -7.42 -28.24
C GLU A 104 -20.42 -6.06 -27.75
N GLU A 105 -20.18 -5.91 -26.44
CA GLU A 105 -19.59 -4.69 -25.88
C GLU A 105 -18.17 -4.48 -26.42
N CYS A 106 -17.37 -5.55 -26.56
CA CYS A 106 -16.05 -5.47 -27.18
C CYS A 106 -16.13 -4.98 -28.63
N GLU A 107 -17.06 -5.51 -29.42
CA GLU A 107 -17.29 -5.08 -30.80
C GLU A 107 -17.72 -3.62 -30.88
N TRP A 108 -18.61 -3.17 -29.98
CA TRP A 108 -19.04 -1.77 -29.91
C TRP A 108 -17.88 -0.83 -29.55
N ILE A 109 -17.09 -1.18 -28.53
CA ILE A 109 -15.91 -0.40 -28.13
C ILE A 109 -14.89 -0.34 -29.29
N TRP A 110 -14.65 -1.47 -29.96
CA TRP A 110 -13.76 -1.50 -31.11
C TRP A 110 -14.29 -0.62 -32.26
N LEU A 111 -15.58 -0.72 -32.60
CA LEU A 111 -16.21 0.11 -33.63
C LEU A 111 -16.07 1.61 -33.33
N LEU A 112 -16.28 2.00 -32.06
CA LEU A 112 -16.28 3.40 -31.61
C LEU A 112 -14.90 3.95 -31.24
N ARG A 113 -13.82 3.19 -31.40
CA ARG A 113 -12.45 3.54 -30.95
C ARG A 113 -11.96 4.93 -31.37
N SER A 114 -12.32 5.38 -32.58
CA SER A 114 -11.96 6.71 -33.08
C SER A 114 -12.62 7.85 -32.32
N ARG A 115 -13.82 7.65 -31.77
CA ARG A 115 -14.51 8.62 -30.91
C ARG A 115 -14.03 8.53 -29.46
N LEU A 116 -13.78 7.30 -29.00
CA LEU A 116 -13.34 7.04 -27.62
C LEU A 116 -11.94 7.57 -27.32
N VAL A 117 -11.13 7.87 -28.34
CA VAL A 117 -9.77 8.40 -28.18
C VAL A 117 -9.72 9.70 -27.35
N HIS A 118 -10.81 10.48 -27.35
CA HIS A 118 -11.00 11.71 -26.57
C HIS A 118 -11.60 11.47 -25.18
N VAL A 119 -11.73 10.22 -24.77
CA VAL A 119 -12.24 9.83 -23.45
C VAL A 119 -11.14 9.06 -22.73
N PRO A 120 -10.32 9.72 -21.90
CA PRO A 120 -9.20 9.08 -21.22
C PRO A 120 -9.58 7.78 -20.49
N ASP A 121 -10.70 7.78 -19.75
CA ASP A 121 -11.16 6.62 -18.97
C ASP A 121 -11.51 5.38 -19.83
N ALA A 122 -11.82 5.60 -21.12
CA ALA A 122 -12.18 4.53 -22.04
C ALA A 122 -10.98 3.69 -22.51
N LEU A 123 -9.73 4.16 -22.36
CA LEU A 123 -8.54 3.46 -22.84
C LEU A 123 -8.44 2.05 -22.25
N SER A 124 -8.68 1.93 -20.94
CA SER A 124 -8.62 0.65 -20.25
C SER A 124 -9.62 -0.37 -20.81
N TRP A 125 -10.80 0.09 -21.22
CA TRP A 125 -11.84 -0.74 -21.81
C TRP A 125 -11.56 -1.07 -23.27
N PHE A 126 -11.05 -0.10 -24.04
CA PHE A 126 -10.56 -0.31 -25.40
C PHE A 126 -9.49 -1.40 -25.46
N LEU A 127 -8.49 -1.35 -24.57
CA LEU A 127 -7.43 -2.36 -24.51
C LEU A 127 -7.95 -3.78 -24.18
N LEU A 128 -9.06 -3.86 -23.45
CA LEU A 128 -9.73 -5.13 -23.14
C LEU A 128 -10.59 -5.67 -24.30
N SER A 129 -11.03 -4.80 -25.23
CA SER A 129 -11.78 -5.23 -26.41
C SER A 129 -10.89 -5.75 -27.53
N VAL A 130 -9.59 -5.44 -27.50
CA VAL A 130 -8.62 -5.89 -28.51
C VAL A 130 -8.47 -7.42 -28.47
N ARG A 131 -8.62 -8.07 -29.63
CA ARG A 131 -8.29 -9.49 -29.79
C ARG A 131 -6.78 -9.61 -29.99
N TRP A 132 -6.03 -9.80 -28.90
CA TRP A 132 -4.56 -9.89 -28.91
C TRP A 132 -3.97 -11.07 -29.72
N GLN A 133 -4.81 -11.96 -30.25
CA GLN A 133 -4.42 -13.03 -31.18
C GLN A 133 -4.37 -12.54 -32.64
N ASP A 134 -5.04 -11.43 -32.94
CA ASP A 134 -5.12 -10.81 -34.26
C ASP A 134 -4.03 -9.73 -34.38
N LYS A 135 -3.06 -9.98 -35.27
CA LYS A 135 -1.89 -9.12 -35.44
C LYS A 135 -2.28 -7.72 -35.91
N ASP A 136 -3.27 -7.60 -36.79
CA ASP A 136 -3.63 -6.33 -37.41
C ASP A 136 -4.35 -5.45 -36.40
N MET A 137 -5.27 -6.03 -35.63
CA MET A 137 -5.90 -5.34 -34.49
C MET A 137 -4.86 -4.88 -33.45
N VAL A 138 -3.84 -5.69 -33.16
CA VAL A 138 -2.78 -5.31 -32.22
C VAL A 138 -1.95 -4.14 -32.74
N GLN A 139 -1.60 -4.11 -34.03
CA GLN A 139 -0.88 -2.97 -34.60
C GLN A 139 -1.73 -1.69 -34.57
N GLU A 140 -3.00 -1.79 -34.94
CA GLU A 140 -3.94 -0.66 -34.89
C GLU A 140 -4.12 -0.17 -33.45
N ALA A 141 -4.26 -1.06 -32.47
CA ALA A 141 -4.34 -0.69 -31.06
C ALA A 141 -3.10 0.08 -30.57
N TYR A 142 -1.90 -0.27 -31.05
CA TYR A 142 -0.69 0.49 -30.74
C TYR A 142 -0.69 1.89 -31.36
N GLN A 143 -1.30 2.09 -32.52
CA GLN A 143 -1.46 3.43 -33.11
C GLN A 143 -2.42 4.27 -32.28
N TYR A 144 -3.57 3.69 -31.88
CA TYR A 144 -4.53 4.38 -31.01
C TYR A 144 -3.96 4.71 -29.64
N LEU A 145 -3.07 3.89 -29.09
CA LEU A 145 -2.40 4.17 -27.82
C LEU A 145 -1.59 5.50 -27.86
N TYR A 146 -1.01 5.83 -29.02
CA TYR A 146 -0.30 7.09 -29.23
C TYR A 146 -1.25 8.28 -29.42
N MET A 147 -2.39 8.05 -30.06
CA MET A 147 -3.41 9.09 -30.31
C MET A 147 -4.28 9.37 -29.08
N TRP A 148 -4.35 8.44 -28.13
CA TRP A 148 -5.23 8.52 -26.98
C TRP A 148 -4.94 9.75 -26.13
N GLU A 149 -6.01 10.45 -25.73
CA GLU A 149 -5.90 11.58 -24.83
C GLU A 149 -5.19 11.18 -23.52
N ALA A 150 -4.34 12.08 -23.02
CA ALA A 150 -3.44 11.75 -21.93
C ALA A 150 -4.19 11.33 -20.66
N LEU A 151 -3.83 10.15 -20.13
CA LEU A 151 -4.34 9.70 -18.85
C LEU A 151 -3.82 10.55 -17.69
N ARG A 152 -4.62 10.64 -16.62
CA ARG A 152 -4.12 11.00 -15.30
C ARG A 152 -3.25 9.86 -14.75
N PRO A 153 -2.20 10.16 -13.97
CA PRO A 153 -1.34 9.13 -13.40
C PRO A 153 -2.10 8.06 -12.60
N GLU A 154 -3.15 8.42 -11.87
CA GLU A 154 -3.98 7.47 -11.10
C GLU A 154 -4.73 6.48 -12.00
N GLN A 155 -5.16 6.91 -13.19
CA GLN A 155 -5.81 6.04 -14.18
C GLN A 155 -4.79 5.07 -14.79
N ALA A 156 -3.55 5.51 -15.01
CA ALA A 156 -2.49 4.69 -15.57
C ALA A 156 -2.10 3.50 -14.67
N ILE A 157 -2.25 3.61 -13.33
CA ILE A 157 -2.02 2.49 -12.40
C ILE A 157 -2.88 1.27 -12.77
N ARG A 158 -4.10 1.47 -13.27
CA ARG A 158 -5.00 0.39 -13.69
C ARG A 158 -4.38 -0.48 -14.80
N LEU A 159 -3.63 0.15 -15.71
CA LEU A 159 -2.96 -0.52 -16.84
C LEU A 159 -1.73 -1.34 -16.40
N LEU A 160 -1.34 -1.28 -15.13
CA LEU A 160 -0.29 -2.13 -14.56
C LEU A 160 -0.85 -3.39 -13.89
N GLY A 161 -2.17 -3.58 -13.88
CA GLY A 161 -2.82 -4.79 -13.38
C GLY A 161 -2.63 -6.02 -14.28
N PRO A 162 -3.04 -7.21 -13.81
CA PRO A 162 -2.87 -8.47 -14.53
C PRO A 162 -3.66 -8.56 -15.84
N ARG A 163 -4.71 -7.75 -16.00
CA ARG A 163 -5.53 -7.70 -17.22
C ARG A 163 -4.80 -7.06 -18.41
N TYR A 164 -3.66 -6.41 -18.19
CA TYR A 164 -2.91 -5.68 -19.20
C TYR A 164 -1.45 -6.17 -19.22
N PRO A 165 -1.18 -7.36 -19.76
CA PRO A 165 0.15 -7.96 -19.78
C PRO A 165 1.05 -7.43 -20.89
N ASP A 166 0.50 -6.69 -21.87
CA ASP A 166 1.25 -6.20 -23.03
C ASP A 166 2.37 -5.20 -22.62
N PRO A 167 3.64 -5.43 -23.01
CA PRO A 167 4.74 -4.56 -22.61
C PRO A 167 4.63 -3.11 -23.10
N LYS A 168 4.04 -2.84 -24.27
CA LYS A 168 3.90 -1.47 -24.79
C LYS A 168 2.82 -0.70 -24.03
N VAL A 169 1.69 -1.36 -23.73
CA VAL A 169 0.64 -0.81 -22.86
C VAL A 169 1.20 -0.45 -21.49
N ARG A 170 1.96 -1.37 -20.87
CA ARG A 170 2.58 -1.12 -19.56
C ARG A 170 3.65 -0.04 -19.61
N ALA A 171 4.42 0.04 -20.69
CA ALA A 171 5.40 1.11 -20.89
C ALA A 171 4.72 2.49 -21.02
N TYR A 172 3.61 2.58 -21.75
CA TYR A 172 2.78 3.80 -21.82
C TYR A 172 2.24 4.19 -20.44
N ALA A 173 1.77 3.22 -19.65
CA ALA A 173 1.32 3.47 -18.28
C ALA A 173 2.44 4.07 -17.43
N VAL A 174 3.63 3.47 -17.47
CA VAL A 174 4.82 3.98 -16.75
C VAL A 174 5.23 5.37 -17.24
N GLN A 175 5.20 5.63 -18.55
CA GLN A 175 5.47 6.96 -19.10
C GLN A 175 4.48 8.01 -18.56
N THR A 176 3.23 7.62 -18.32
CA THR A 176 2.23 8.50 -17.70
C THR A 176 2.54 8.75 -16.22
N LEU A 177 2.99 7.71 -15.49
CA LEU A 177 3.40 7.82 -14.08
C LEU A 177 4.60 8.75 -13.87
N GLU A 178 5.43 8.99 -14.88
CA GLU A 178 6.54 9.97 -14.79
C GLU A 178 6.06 11.41 -14.56
N LYS A 179 4.78 11.69 -14.83
CA LYS A 179 4.16 12.99 -14.56
C LYS A 179 3.66 13.12 -13.11
N MET A 180 3.70 12.04 -12.33
CA MET A 180 3.20 12.00 -10.95
C MET A 180 4.20 12.66 -10.00
N ALA A 181 3.69 13.41 -9.00
CA ALA A 181 4.53 13.98 -7.95
C ALA A 181 5.15 12.88 -7.07
N THR A 182 6.33 13.12 -6.52
CA THR A 182 7.06 12.17 -5.64
C THR A 182 6.20 11.69 -4.48
N ASP A 183 5.42 12.57 -3.87
CA ASP A 183 4.54 12.25 -2.73
C ASP A 183 3.33 11.38 -3.13
N ASP A 184 2.88 11.47 -4.39
CA ASP A 184 1.84 10.60 -4.94
C ASP A 184 2.44 9.23 -5.31
N ILE A 185 3.67 9.18 -5.84
CA ILE A 185 4.39 7.92 -6.08
C ILE A 185 4.56 7.16 -4.76
N GLY A 186 4.97 7.86 -3.70
CA GLY A 186 5.07 7.30 -2.35
C GLY A 186 3.71 6.86 -1.79
N LEU A 187 2.64 7.61 -2.07
CA LEU A 187 1.29 7.23 -1.68
C LEU A 187 0.82 5.95 -2.36
N TYR A 188 1.21 5.66 -3.61
CA TYR A 188 0.81 4.45 -4.35
C TYR A 188 1.88 3.35 -4.41
N MET A 189 2.99 3.52 -3.67
CA MET A 189 4.14 2.62 -3.73
C MET A 189 3.80 1.15 -3.43
N LEU A 190 2.86 0.87 -2.52
CA LEU A 190 2.41 -0.50 -2.25
C LEU A 190 1.85 -1.16 -3.52
N GLN A 191 0.95 -0.50 -4.24
CA GLN A 191 0.34 -1.02 -5.46
C GLN A 191 1.38 -1.14 -6.58
N LEU A 192 2.30 -0.18 -6.70
CA LEU A 192 3.35 -0.22 -7.73
C LEU A 192 4.31 -1.38 -7.50
N VAL A 193 4.72 -1.65 -6.26
CA VAL A 193 5.53 -2.84 -5.91
C VAL A 193 4.76 -4.12 -6.21
N GLN A 194 3.47 -4.20 -5.87
CA GLN A 194 2.66 -5.38 -6.23
C GLN A 194 2.49 -5.53 -7.75
N ALA A 195 2.39 -4.44 -8.50
CA ALA A 195 2.25 -4.49 -9.95
C ALA A 195 3.50 -5.07 -10.65
N VAL A 196 4.68 -4.97 -10.02
CA VAL A 196 5.90 -5.64 -10.49
C VAL A 196 5.71 -7.14 -10.58
N ARG A 197 4.84 -7.78 -9.78
CA ARG A 197 4.53 -9.22 -9.89
C ARG A 197 3.97 -9.61 -11.24
N HIS A 198 3.26 -8.69 -11.90
CA HIS A 198 2.61 -8.92 -13.19
C HIS A 198 3.51 -8.61 -14.39
N GLU A 199 4.73 -8.13 -14.16
CA GLU A 199 5.69 -7.92 -15.24
C GLU A 199 6.08 -9.26 -15.89
N ARG A 200 6.25 -9.27 -17.21
CA ARG A 200 6.66 -10.48 -17.91
C ARG A 200 8.13 -10.83 -17.65
N PHE A 201 8.97 -9.81 -17.54
CA PHE A 201 10.42 -9.94 -17.38
C PHE A 201 10.91 -9.20 -16.13
N HIS A 202 12.09 -9.56 -15.64
CA HIS A 202 12.73 -8.84 -14.53
C HIS A 202 13.06 -7.40 -14.91
N ASP A 203 13.57 -7.21 -16.13
CA ASP A 203 13.78 -5.90 -16.72
C ASP A 203 12.50 -5.44 -17.42
N SER A 204 11.88 -4.42 -16.86
CA SER A 204 10.62 -3.84 -17.35
C SER A 204 10.61 -2.33 -17.14
N ALA A 205 9.71 -1.64 -17.84
CA ALA A 205 9.53 -0.20 -17.67
C ALA A 205 9.24 0.15 -16.20
N LEU A 206 8.38 -0.63 -15.53
CA LEU A 206 8.00 -0.40 -14.13
C LEU A 206 9.16 -0.66 -13.17
N ALA A 207 9.92 -1.74 -13.37
CA ALA A 207 11.11 -2.04 -12.56
C ALA A 207 12.15 -0.91 -12.65
N ARG A 208 12.43 -0.43 -13.88
CA ARG A 208 13.35 0.71 -14.11
C ARG A 208 12.83 2.01 -13.52
N PHE A 209 11.51 2.26 -13.61
CA PHE A 209 10.87 3.41 -12.98
C PHE A 209 11.06 3.42 -11.46
N LEU A 210 10.72 2.31 -10.80
CA LEU A 210 10.86 2.17 -9.34
C LEU A 210 12.32 2.35 -8.90
N LEU A 211 13.26 1.70 -9.58
CA LEU A 211 14.69 1.83 -9.26
C LEU A 211 15.20 3.26 -9.43
N ARG A 212 14.87 3.94 -10.54
CA ARG A 212 15.32 5.33 -10.76
C ARG A 212 14.78 6.27 -9.69
N HIS A 213 13.49 6.19 -9.38
CA HIS A 213 12.88 7.04 -8.35
C HIS A 213 13.40 6.73 -6.95
N ALA A 214 13.59 5.45 -6.61
CA ALA A 214 14.20 5.02 -5.36
C ALA A 214 15.64 5.53 -5.18
N LEU A 215 16.44 5.48 -6.25
CA LEU A 215 17.83 5.96 -6.23
C LEU A 215 17.91 7.50 -6.17
N ARG A 216 16.94 8.20 -6.80
CA ARG A 216 16.86 9.67 -6.76
C ARG A 216 16.39 10.19 -5.41
N TYR A 217 15.48 9.47 -4.73
CA TYR A 217 14.90 9.86 -3.45
C TYR A 217 15.11 8.76 -2.39
N PRO A 218 16.37 8.50 -1.96
CA PRO A 218 16.72 7.34 -1.14
C PRO A 218 16.07 7.37 0.25
N ALA A 219 15.96 8.55 0.87
CA ALA A 219 15.40 8.72 2.21
C ALA A 219 13.87 8.48 2.28
N THR A 220 13.15 8.57 1.15
CA THR A 220 11.70 8.38 1.09
C THR A 220 11.33 7.18 0.23
N LEU A 221 11.35 7.32 -1.09
CA LEU A 221 10.93 6.27 -2.03
C LEU A 221 11.89 5.06 -1.99
N GLY A 222 13.19 5.29 -1.85
CA GLY A 222 14.17 4.21 -1.76
C GLY A 222 14.00 3.38 -0.48
N HIS A 223 13.78 4.04 0.64
CA HIS A 223 13.45 3.40 1.91
C HIS A 223 12.15 2.57 1.83
N GLN A 224 11.08 3.13 1.27
CA GLN A 224 9.81 2.42 1.07
C GLN A 224 9.96 1.21 0.14
N LEU A 225 10.61 1.39 -1.02
CA LEU A 225 10.86 0.31 -1.98
C LEU A 225 11.61 -0.85 -1.32
N TYR A 226 12.66 -0.54 -0.55
CA TYR A 226 13.44 -1.55 0.16
C TYR A 226 12.56 -2.37 1.10
N TRP A 227 11.81 -1.73 2.01
CA TRP A 227 11.01 -2.46 3.00
C TRP A 227 9.85 -3.23 2.38
N PHE A 228 9.20 -2.69 1.34
CA PHE A 228 8.07 -3.37 0.72
C PHE A 228 8.51 -4.60 -0.08
N LEU A 229 9.65 -4.54 -0.76
CA LEU A 229 10.26 -5.73 -1.39
C LEU A 229 10.75 -6.72 -0.33
N LYS A 230 11.44 -6.23 0.72
CA LYS A 230 12.01 -7.07 1.78
C LYS A 230 10.95 -7.81 2.59
N ALA A 231 9.80 -7.19 2.82
CA ALA A 231 8.67 -7.79 3.53
C ALA A 231 8.17 -9.06 2.84
N GLU A 232 8.23 -9.11 1.51
CA GLU A 232 7.60 -10.15 0.70
C GLU A 232 8.59 -11.06 -0.05
N ILE A 233 9.90 -10.81 0.03
CA ILE A 233 10.91 -11.63 -0.65
C ILE A 233 10.87 -13.12 -0.25
N HIS A 234 10.26 -13.46 0.89
CA HIS A 234 10.08 -14.84 1.33
C HIS A 234 9.01 -15.61 0.54
N PHE A 235 8.20 -14.93 -0.28
CA PHE A 235 7.23 -15.57 -1.16
C PHE A 235 7.93 -16.14 -2.41
N PRO A 236 7.74 -17.43 -2.73
CA PRO A 236 8.54 -18.09 -3.77
C PRO A 236 8.28 -17.56 -5.18
N ASP A 237 7.09 -17.04 -5.47
CA ASP A 237 6.72 -16.49 -6.77
C ASP A 237 7.42 -15.17 -7.10
N VAL A 238 7.84 -14.42 -6.08
CA VAL A 238 8.51 -13.12 -6.23
C VAL A 238 9.95 -13.13 -5.80
N HIS A 239 10.41 -14.18 -5.11
CA HIS A 239 11.74 -14.26 -4.47
C HIS A 239 12.87 -13.75 -5.37
N HIS A 240 13.02 -14.33 -6.56
CA HIS A 240 14.08 -13.93 -7.49
C HIS A 240 13.89 -12.50 -8.00
N ARG A 241 12.66 -12.11 -8.35
CA ARG A 241 12.40 -10.78 -8.92
C ARG A 241 12.68 -9.68 -7.90
N TYR A 242 12.17 -9.83 -6.69
CA TYR A 242 12.40 -8.88 -5.62
C TYR A 242 13.85 -8.90 -5.16
N GLY A 243 14.50 -10.07 -5.18
CA GLY A 243 15.93 -10.23 -4.94
C GLY A 243 16.78 -9.42 -5.92
N VAL A 244 16.54 -9.52 -7.23
CA VAL A 244 17.27 -8.75 -8.25
C VAL A 244 17.07 -7.24 -8.07
N LEU A 245 15.84 -6.79 -7.77
CA LEU A 245 15.57 -5.37 -7.54
C LEU A 245 16.26 -4.84 -6.29
N LEU A 246 16.20 -5.60 -5.18
CA LEU A 246 16.88 -5.24 -3.94
C LEU A 246 18.40 -5.21 -4.11
N ASP A 247 18.97 -6.23 -4.75
CA ASP A 247 20.40 -6.30 -5.04
C ASP A 247 20.85 -5.11 -5.91
N THR A 248 20.09 -4.80 -6.96
CA THR A 248 20.35 -3.63 -7.82
C THR A 248 20.29 -2.33 -7.02
N TYR A 249 19.20 -2.12 -6.25
CA TYR A 249 19.06 -0.91 -5.44
C TYR A 249 20.21 -0.77 -4.43
N LEU A 250 20.54 -1.84 -3.69
CA LEU A 250 21.60 -1.82 -2.69
C LEU A 250 22.97 -1.57 -3.31
N ARG A 251 23.26 -2.05 -4.52
CA ARG A 251 24.52 -1.77 -5.23
C ARG A 251 24.69 -0.29 -5.56
N PHE A 252 23.61 0.36 -6.00
CA PHE A 252 23.68 1.72 -6.54
C PHE A 252 23.24 2.82 -5.56
N CYS A 253 22.56 2.49 -4.45
CA CYS A 253 22.19 3.48 -3.45
C CYS A 253 23.43 4.02 -2.71
N ALA A 254 23.30 5.24 -2.17
CA ALA A 254 24.38 5.88 -1.43
C ALA A 254 24.85 5.01 -0.24
N ARG A 255 26.15 5.06 0.06
CA ARG A 255 26.74 4.29 1.17
C ARG A 255 26.05 4.58 2.51
N SER A 256 25.71 5.84 2.78
CA SER A 256 24.98 6.27 3.97
C SER A 256 23.62 5.57 4.08
N GLN A 257 22.84 5.56 3.00
CA GLN A 257 21.56 4.86 2.94
C GLN A 257 21.72 3.35 3.19
N ARG A 258 22.73 2.71 2.58
CA ARG A 258 22.99 1.29 2.77
C ARG A 258 23.33 0.95 4.23
N ILE A 259 24.15 1.77 4.88
CA ILE A 259 24.49 1.62 6.30
C ILE A 259 23.24 1.76 7.18
N GLN A 260 22.43 2.79 6.92
CA GLN A 260 21.18 3.02 7.67
C GLN A 260 20.20 1.84 7.54
N LEU A 261 20.01 1.30 6.33
CA LEU A 261 19.21 0.09 6.11
C LEU A 261 19.80 -1.13 6.84
N GLY A 262 21.13 -1.26 6.88
CA GLY A 262 21.83 -2.27 7.66
C GLY A 262 21.55 -2.16 9.16
N HIS A 263 21.62 -0.94 9.72
CA HIS A 263 21.26 -0.67 11.12
C HIS A 263 19.81 -1.06 11.39
N GLN A 264 18.87 -0.66 10.54
CA GLN A 264 17.46 -1.04 10.70
C GLN A 264 17.29 -2.56 10.72
N VAL A 265 17.91 -3.30 9.78
CA VAL A 265 17.85 -4.78 9.76
C VAL A 265 18.42 -5.37 11.05
N LEU A 266 19.55 -4.84 11.54
CA LEU A 266 20.16 -5.28 12.80
C LEU A 266 19.19 -5.09 13.98
N VAL A 267 18.56 -3.92 14.08
CA VAL A 267 17.56 -3.61 15.13
C VAL A 267 16.37 -4.57 15.02
N MET A 268 15.84 -4.78 13.82
CA MET A 268 14.72 -5.70 13.59
C MET A 268 15.03 -7.14 14.01
N ASN A 269 16.24 -7.62 13.73
CA ASN A 269 16.67 -8.97 14.11
C ASN A 269 16.82 -9.10 15.64
N LYS A 270 17.47 -8.12 16.30
CA LYS A 270 17.59 -8.09 17.76
C LYS A 270 16.22 -8.10 18.44
N LEU A 271 15.27 -7.30 17.95
CA LEU A 271 13.90 -7.29 18.47
C LEU A 271 13.17 -8.62 18.24
N ALA A 272 13.41 -9.29 17.11
CA ALA A 272 12.84 -10.61 16.83
C ALA A 272 13.37 -11.67 17.81
N ASP A 273 14.68 -11.68 18.07
CA ASP A 273 15.33 -12.60 19.01
C ASP A 273 14.81 -12.38 20.44
N ILE A 274 14.74 -11.12 20.88
CA ILE A 274 14.19 -10.74 22.19
C ILE A 274 12.72 -11.17 22.29
N HIS A 275 11.90 -10.92 21.26
CA HIS A 275 10.50 -11.33 21.24
C HIS A 275 10.33 -12.84 21.40
N GLN A 276 11.16 -13.63 20.70
CA GLN A 276 11.14 -15.08 20.79
C GLN A 276 11.47 -15.57 22.22
N LEU A 277 12.45 -14.96 22.88
CA LEU A 277 12.81 -15.27 24.27
C LEU A 277 11.69 -14.90 25.25
N VAL A 278 11.15 -13.69 25.12
CA VAL A 278 10.04 -13.18 25.95
C VAL A 278 8.81 -14.07 25.81
N LYS A 279 8.49 -14.54 24.60
CA LYS A 279 7.32 -15.39 24.36
C LYS A 279 7.36 -16.72 25.12
N GLN A 280 8.54 -17.22 25.46
CA GLN A 280 8.74 -18.48 26.21
C GLN A 280 8.55 -18.33 27.72
N LYS A 281 8.55 -17.10 28.26
CA LYS A 281 8.36 -16.85 29.68
C LYS A 281 6.90 -17.02 30.12
N GLY A 282 6.69 -17.29 31.41
CA GLY A 282 5.39 -17.57 31.98
C GLY A 282 4.54 -16.31 32.13
N SER A 283 4.64 -15.68 33.30
CA SER A 283 3.81 -14.53 33.68
C SER A 283 4.13 -13.27 32.85
N ILE A 284 3.24 -12.27 32.90
CA ILE A 284 3.49 -11.00 32.19
C ILE A 284 4.60 -10.20 32.88
N GLU A 285 4.77 -10.37 34.19
CA GLU A 285 5.82 -9.77 35.01
C GLU A 285 7.19 -10.33 34.63
N GLU A 286 7.32 -11.65 34.53
CA GLU A 286 8.56 -12.31 34.07
C GLU A 286 8.92 -11.89 32.63
N LYS A 287 7.90 -11.74 31.79
CA LYS A 287 8.04 -11.26 30.41
C LYS A 287 8.56 -9.83 30.35
N ASN A 288 7.99 -8.93 31.15
CA ASN A 288 8.45 -7.54 31.23
C ASN A 288 9.88 -7.47 31.78
N LYS A 289 10.18 -8.19 32.87
CA LYS A 289 11.53 -8.25 33.43
C LYS A 289 12.55 -8.74 32.39
N THR A 290 12.26 -9.86 31.72
CA THR A 290 13.13 -10.41 30.67
C THR A 290 13.31 -9.45 29.50
N LEU A 291 12.23 -8.77 29.07
CA LEU A 291 12.29 -7.77 28.00
C LEU A 291 13.24 -6.63 28.38
N GLN A 292 13.07 -6.07 29.59
CA GLN A 292 13.84 -4.93 30.07
C GLN A 292 15.32 -5.28 30.24
N GLU A 293 15.63 -6.42 30.86
CA GLU A 293 17.00 -6.94 31.00
C GLU A 293 17.67 -7.13 29.63
N LYS A 294 16.99 -7.80 28.69
CA LYS A 294 17.57 -8.06 27.36
C LYS A 294 17.74 -6.78 26.53
N LEU A 295 16.84 -5.82 26.66
CA LEU A 295 16.99 -4.52 26.01
C LEU A 295 18.18 -3.74 26.58
N HIS A 296 18.46 -3.86 27.88
CA HIS A 296 19.61 -3.20 28.50
C HIS A 296 20.94 -3.82 28.07
N GLU A 297 21.01 -5.15 27.94
CA GLU A 297 22.18 -5.88 27.44
C GLU A 297 22.43 -5.68 25.93
N THR A 298 21.39 -5.26 25.19
CA THR A 298 21.47 -5.18 23.73
C THR A 298 22.16 -3.90 23.28
N MET A 299 23.33 -4.06 22.65
CA MET A 299 24.00 -2.94 21.98
C MET A 299 23.24 -2.53 20.71
N PHE A 300 22.64 -1.34 20.72
CA PHE A 300 22.06 -0.70 19.54
C PHE A 300 23.08 0.25 18.89
N PRO A 301 22.94 0.58 17.59
CA PRO A 301 23.76 1.63 16.98
C PRO A 301 23.55 2.98 17.70
N ASN A 302 24.60 3.79 17.80
CA ASN A 302 24.53 5.12 18.44
C ASN A 302 23.52 6.05 17.74
N GLU A 303 23.37 5.90 16.43
CA GLU A 303 22.36 6.59 15.64
C GLU A 303 21.73 5.61 14.65
N PHE A 304 20.40 5.56 14.64
CA PHE A 304 19.64 4.77 13.69
C PHE A 304 18.25 5.39 13.46
N VAL A 305 17.53 4.87 12.48
CA VAL A 305 16.11 5.16 12.28
C VAL A 305 15.36 3.84 12.26
N LEU A 306 14.03 3.86 12.34
CA LEU A 306 13.21 2.65 12.24
C LEU A 306 12.58 2.51 10.85
N PRO A 307 12.20 1.29 10.43
CA PRO A 307 11.45 1.07 9.20
C PRO A 307 10.12 1.83 9.10
N LEU A 308 9.57 2.26 10.24
CA LEU A 308 8.31 3.02 10.30
C LEU A 308 8.45 4.41 9.67
N ASP A 309 9.53 5.12 10.01
CA ASP A 309 9.72 6.51 9.64
C ASP A 309 11.22 6.79 9.49
N PRO A 310 11.72 6.96 8.25
CA PRO A 310 13.13 7.23 8.00
C PRO A 310 13.54 8.66 8.36
N THR A 311 12.59 9.54 8.69
CA THR A 311 12.86 10.95 9.06
C THR A 311 13.19 11.10 10.54
N ARG A 312 12.85 10.11 11.37
CA ARG A 312 13.06 10.14 12.82
C ARG A 312 14.36 9.43 13.20
N LYS A 313 15.37 10.24 13.52
CA LYS A 313 16.65 9.77 14.08
C LYS A 313 16.50 9.44 15.56
N LEU A 314 17.03 8.28 15.93
CA LEU A 314 16.96 7.72 17.28
C LEU A 314 18.38 7.49 17.79
N CYS A 315 18.58 7.77 19.08
CA CYS A 315 19.86 7.59 19.77
C CYS A 315 19.84 6.45 20.80
N GLY A 316 18.67 5.86 21.10
CA GLY A 316 18.58 4.78 22.06
C GLY A 316 17.17 4.28 22.32
N ILE A 317 17.07 3.32 23.24
CA ILE A 317 15.82 2.76 23.76
C ILE A 317 15.73 3.05 25.27
N VAL A 318 14.53 3.14 25.82
CA VAL A 318 14.28 3.30 27.26
C VAL A 318 13.70 1.99 27.81
N PRO A 319 14.54 1.03 28.26
CA PRO A 319 14.07 -0.30 28.64
C PRO A 319 12.96 -0.27 29.69
N ASN A 320 13.10 0.55 30.73
CA ASN A 320 12.16 0.62 31.85
C ASN A 320 10.73 1.03 31.44
N ARG A 321 10.58 1.72 30.31
CA ARG A 321 9.28 2.13 29.74
C ARG A 321 8.74 1.15 28.70
N CYS A 322 9.53 0.13 28.34
CA CYS A 322 9.12 -0.95 27.45
C CYS A 322 8.35 -2.04 28.22
N ARG A 323 7.34 -2.62 27.56
CA ARG A 323 6.49 -3.66 28.15
C ARG A 323 5.90 -4.59 27.10
N VAL A 324 5.46 -5.76 27.53
CA VAL A 324 4.76 -6.74 26.72
C VAL A 324 3.26 -6.51 26.83
N LEU A 325 2.55 -6.47 25.71
CA LEU A 325 1.10 -6.30 25.72
C LEU A 325 0.38 -7.64 25.92
N GLY A 326 -0.79 -7.59 26.56
CA GLY A 326 -1.56 -8.77 26.97
C GLY A 326 -2.15 -9.61 25.83
N SER A 327 -2.09 -9.16 24.57
CA SER A 327 -2.74 -9.82 23.42
C SER A 327 -2.10 -11.18 23.07
N LYS A 328 -2.75 -11.93 22.17
CA LYS A 328 -2.40 -13.32 21.85
C LYS A 328 -0.93 -13.49 21.39
N GLN A 329 -0.43 -12.60 20.54
CA GLN A 329 0.95 -12.69 20.03
C GLN A 329 2.00 -12.05 20.94
N LYS A 330 1.59 -11.47 22.08
CA LYS A 330 2.48 -10.81 23.05
C LYS A 330 3.40 -9.78 22.36
N PRO A 331 2.86 -8.78 21.66
CA PRO A 331 3.67 -7.79 20.98
C PRO A 331 4.40 -6.90 21.99
N LEU A 332 5.51 -6.32 21.55
CA LEU A 332 6.36 -5.47 22.39
C LEU A 332 5.95 -4.02 22.21
N TYR A 333 5.68 -3.33 23.31
CA TYR A 333 5.59 -1.88 23.37
C TYR A 333 6.99 -1.34 23.70
N LEU A 334 7.55 -0.56 22.79
CA LEU A 334 8.92 -0.07 22.82
C LEU A 334 8.91 1.46 22.83
N VAL A 335 9.82 2.06 23.60
CA VAL A 335 9.97 3.50 23.73
C VAL A 335 11.40 3.87 23.36
N PHE A 336 11.56 4.61 22.27
CA PHE A 336 12.85 5.05 21.76
C PHE A 336 13.10 6.52 22.05
N LYS A 337 14.36 6.88 22.32
CA LYS A 337 14.78 8.28 22.47
C LYS A 337 15.05 8.87 21.10
N GLN A 338 14.36 9.96 20.77
CA GLN A 338 14.59 10.72 19.55
C GLN A 338 15.79 11.64 19.76
N GLN A 339 16.62 11.78 18.73
CA GLN A 339 17.67 12.78 18.74
C GLN A 339 17.03 14.16 18.61
N THR A 340 17.16 15.00 19.63
CA THR A 340 16.89 16.43 19.52
C THR A 340 18.10 17.07 18.85
N SER A 341 17.88 17.85 17.79
CA SER A 341 18.90 18.82 17.41
C SER A 341 19.08 19.78 18.58
N PRO A 342 20.29 20.23 18.92
CA PRO A 342 20.42 21.33 19.85
C PRO A 342 19.58 22.48 19.30
N SER A 343 18.59 22.90 20.09
CA SER A 343 17.88 24.15 19.90
C SER A 343 18.91 25.22 19.55
N SER A 344 18.67 26.02 18.52
CA SER A 344 19.53 27.13 18.14
C SER A 344 19.81 28.05 19.34
N VAL A 345 20.88 27.76 20.08
CA VAL A 345 21.49 28.69 21.02
C VAL A 345 22.48 29.50 20.20
N SER A 346 22.15 30.79 20.11
CA SER A 346 22.99 31.92 19.82
C SER A 346 24.49 31.62 19.73
N ASN A 347 25.08 31.90 18.56
CA ASN A 347 26.52 32.08 18.38
C ASN A 347 27.12 32.92 19.52
N ASN A 348 27.89 32.31 20.40
CA ASN A 348 29.06 32.93 21.02
C ASN A 348 30.17 31.89 21.01
N GLY A 349 31.19 32.15 20.20
CA GLY A 349 32.20 31.18 19.81
C GLY A 349 33.26 30.96 20.88
N ASN A 350 33.00 30.02 21.79
CA ASN A 350 34.04 29.35 22.54
C ASN A 350 33.99 27.86 22.19
N GLU A 351 35.10 27.36 21.64
CA GLU A 351 35.36 25.93 21.44
C GLU A 351 35.60 25.31 22.82
N GLU A 352 34.53 24.85 23.47
CA GLU A 352 34.61 23.93 24.61
C GLU A 352 34.15 22.55 24.16
N GLU A 353 34.81 21.52 24.71
CA GLU A 353 34.61 20.11 24.44
C GLU A 353 33.12 19.70 24.55
N PRO A 354 32.67 18.62 23.87
CA PRO A 354 31.27 18.23 23.92
C PRO A 354 30.87 17.90 25.37
N GLU A 355 30.12 18.83 25.99
CA GLU A 355 29.47 18.60 27.27
C GLU A 355 28.65 17.31 27.18
N GLU A 356 28.91 16.38 28.11
CA GLU A 356 28.04 15.23 28.35
C GLU A 356 26.61 15.75 28.48
N CYS A 357 25.68 15.18 27.73
CA CYS A 357 24.28 15.58 27.77
C CYS A 357 23.76 15.47 29.20
N ASP A 358 23.70 16.60 29.89
CA ASP A 358 23.14 16.71 31.22
C ASP A 358 21.71 16.16 31.19
N LEU A 359 21.45 15.27 32.16
CA LEU A 359 20.21 14.54 32.37
C LEU A 359 19.12 15.49 32.88
N GLU A 360 18.68 16.44 32.06
CA GLU A 360 17.48 17.22 32.34
C GLU A 360 16.24 16.44 31.88
N GLU A 361 15.31 16.28 32.82
CA GLU A 361 13.97 15.66 32.78
C GLU A 361 13.57 14.89 31.49
N ASP A 362 13.30 13.58 31.65
CA ASP A 362 12.84 12.62 30.63
C ASP A 362 11.48 13.03 30.01
N ASP A 363 11.47 14.09 29.19
CA ASP A 363 10.25 14.59 28.55
C ASP A 363 9.75 13.58 27.51
N ASP A 364 8.53 13.07 27.73
CA ASP A 364 7.83 12.16 26.82
C ASP A 364 7.65 12.76 25.42
N ALA A 365 7.76 14.08 25.26
CA ALA A 365 7.75 14.75 23.97
C ALA A 365 8.89 14.26 23.05
N THR A 366 10.06 13.94 23.61
CA THR A 366 11.26 13.49 22.87
C THR A 366 11.27 11.98 22.59
N HIS A 367 10.19 11.26 22.95
CA HIS A 367 10.09 9.82 22.80
C HIS A 367 9.26 9.40 21.58
N PHE A 368 9.72 8.34 20.91
CA PHE A 368 9.01 7.66 19.84
C PHE A 368 8.52 6.28 20.30
N HIS A 369 7.21 6.10 20.29
CA HIS A 369 6.55 4.92 20.84
C HIS A 369 6.14 3.99 19.71
N VAL A 370 6.60 2.74 19.79
CA VAL A 370 6.47 1.77 18.70
C VAL A 370 5.99 0.44 19.26
N MET A 371 5.04 -0.16 18.56
CA MET A 371 4.62 -1.53 18.81
C MET A 371 5.29 -2.46 17.79
N TYR A 372 6.19 -3.32 18.25
CA TYR A 372 6.73 -4.41 17.45
C TYR A 372 5.82 -5.64 17.54
N LYS A 373 5.38 -6.15 16.39
CA LYS A 373 4.54 -7.36 16.28
C LYS A 373 5.28 -8.45 15.51
N SER A 374 5.24 -9.66 16.05
CA SER A 374 5.71 -10.88 15.39
C SER A 374 4.70 -12.01 15.58
N GLY A 375 4.28 -12.63 14.48
CA GLY A 375 3.24 -13.65 14.41
C GLY A 375 1.95 -13.22 13.68
N ASP A 376 1.78 -11.92 13.41
CA ASP A 376 0.63 -11.35 12.69
C ASP A 376 1.06 -10.71 11.37
N ASP A 377 0.21 -10.79 10.35
CA ASP A 377 0.46 -10.20 9.03
C ASP A 377 -0.03 -8.75 8.99
N LEU A 378 0.90 -7.80 9.01
CA LEU A 378 0.59 -6.36 9.04
C LEU A 378 0.31 -5.73 7.67
N ARG A 379 0.41 -6.49 6.58
CA ARG A 379 0.17 -5.94 5.24
C ARG A 379 -1.26 -5.45 5.05
N GLN A 380 -2.21 -6.06 5.75
CA GLN A 380 -3.60 -5.65 5.73
C GLN A 380 -3.79 -4.28 6.42
N ASP A 381 -3.31 -4.13 7.65
CA ASP A 381 -3.32 -2.85 8.36
C ASP A 381 -2.59 -1.76 7.58
N GLN A 382 -1.42 -2.10 7.01
CA GLN A 382 -0.63 -1.20 6.19
C GLN A 382 -1.39 -0.70 4.94
N LEU A 383 -2.14 -1.56 4.26
CA LEU A 383 -3.00 -1.19 3.14
C LEU A 383 -4.15 -0.27 3.60
N ILE A 384 -4.81 -0.58 4.71
CA ILE A 384 -5.93 0.23 5.20
C ILE A 384 -5.46 1.63 5.60
N LEU A 385 -4.33 1.74 6.29
CA LEU A 385 -3.76 3.04 6.67
C LEU A 385 -3.27 3.84 5.45
N GLN A 386 -2.84 3.17 4.38
CA GLN A 386 -2.60 3.82 3.10
C GLN A 386 -3.89 4.33 2.46
N LEU A 387 -4.97 3.54 2.45
CA LEU A 387 -6.27 3.97 1.92
C LEU A 387 -6.85 5.15 2.72
N PHE A 388 -6.64 5.18 4.04
CA PHE A 388 -6.95 6.34 4.87
C PHE A 388 -6.21 7.59 4.41
N ARG A 389 -4.91 7.49 4.09
CA ARG A 389 -4.14 8.61 3.52
C ARG A 389 -4.66 9.05 2.14
N VAL A 390 -5.13 8.12 1.32
CA VAL A 390 -5.78 8.44 0.04
C VAL A 390 -7.09 9.22 0.28
N MET A 391 -7.95 8.73 1.18
CA MET A 391 -9.21 9.39 1.53
C MET A 391 -8.98 10.79 2.10
N ASP A 392 -8.05 10.93 3.04
CA ASP A 392 -7.67 12.21 3.64
C ASP A 392 -7.16 13.20 2.57
N ARG A 393 -6.29 12.76 1.65
CA ARG A 393 -5.82 13.59 0.54
C ARG A 393 -6.96 14.02 -0.39
N LEU A 394 -7.94 13.15 -0.65
CA LEU A 394 -9.12 13.50 -1.47
C LEU A 394 -10.01 14.54 -0.76
N TRP A 395 -10.27 14.37 0.54
CA TRP A 395 -11.04 15.34 1.32
C TRP A 395 -10.34 16.69 1.40
N GLN A 396 -9.03 16.72 1.65
CA GLN A 396 -8.24 17.94 1.67
C GLN A 396 -8.28 18.67 0.32
N LYS A 397 -8.19 17.95 -0.80
CA LYS A 397 -8.37 18.53 -2.15
C LYS A 397 -9.76 19.15 -2.35
N SER A 398 -10.77 18.67 -1.63
CA SER A 398 -12.13 19.25 -1.60
C SER A 398 -12.32 20.31 -0.50
N GLY A 399 -11.26 20.75 0.18
CA GLY A 399 -11.32 21.75 1.24
C GLY A 399 -11.83 21.22 2.59
N LEU A 400 -11.84 19.90 2.78
CA LEU A 400 -12.31 19.24 4.00
C LEU A 400 -11.13 18.65 4.77
N ASP A 401 -10.73 19.29 5.86
CA ASP A 401 -9.88 18.67 6.88
C ASP A 401 -10.77 17.94 7.89
N LEU A 402 -10.81 16.62 7.83
CA LEU A 402 -11.62 15.81 8.74
C LEU A 402 -10.80 15.22 9.90
N CYS A 403 -9.55 15.65 10.09
CA CYS A 403 -8.68 15.20 11.17
C CYS A 403 -8.57 13.66 11.28
N LEU A 404 -8.58 12.94 10.14
CA LEU A 404 -8.44 11.49 10.12
C LEU A 404 -7.04 11.09 10.61
N VAL A 405 -6.96 10.21 11.61
CA VAL A 405 -5.67 9.73 12.11
C VAL A 405 -5.20 8.53 11.27
N SER A 406 -4.06 8.68 10.59
CA SER A 406 -3.37 7.59 9.91
C SER A 406 -1.96 7.43 10.48
N TYR A 407 -1.83 6.54 11.46
CA TYR A 407 -0.55 6.23 12.10
C TYR A 407 0.31 5.30 11.24
N GLY A 408 1.63 5.31 11.47
CA GLY A 408 2.58 4.48 10.78
C GLY A 408 2.34 2.97 11.00
N CYS A 409 2.41 2.19 9.92
CA CYS A 409 2.40 0.74 9.97
C CYS A 409 3.25 0.19 8.82
N VAL A 410 4.17 -0.72 9.13
CA VAL A 410 5.06 -1.31 8.13
C VAL A 410 5.26 -2.79 8.42
N ALA A 411 4.95 -3.63 7.43
CA ALA A 411 5.42 -5.00 7.40
C ALA A 411 6.90 -5.02 7.00
N THR A 412 7.71 -5.79 7.73
CA THR A 412 9.17 -5.86 7.51
C THR A 412 9.64 -7.25 7.10
N GLY A 413 8.76 -8.24 7.19
CA GLY A 413 9.05 -9.64 6.85
C GLY A 413 7.83 -10.55 6.96
N LYS A 414 8.09 -11.85 7.06
CA LYS A 414 7.04 -12.87 7.19
C LYS A 414 6.33 -12.73 8.53
N LYS A 415 5.10 -12.18 8.50
CA LYS A 415 4.24 -11.99 9.68
C LYS A 415 4.94 -11.20 10.80
N CYS A 416 5.69 -10.18 10.44
CA CYS A 416 6.31 -9.28 11.40
C CYS A 416 6.38 -7.85 10.87
N GLY A 417 6.47 -6.90 11.80
CA GLY A 417 6.56 -5.49 11.47
C GLY A 417 6.35 -4.60 12.69
N MET A 418 6.09 -3.33 12.40
CA MET A 418 5.97 -2.29 13.41
C MET A 418 4.71 -1.46 13.17
N ILE A 419 4.15 -0.96 14.27
CA ILE A 419 3.02 -0.03 14.29
C ILE A 419 3.42 1.16 15.18
N GLU A 420 3.23 2.37 14.70
CA GLU A 420 3.38 3.60 15.48
C GLU A 420 2.30 3.66 16.57
N VAL A 421 2.70 4.00 17.79
CA VAL A 421 1.75 4.25 18.88
C VAL A 421 1.39 5.73 18.87
N VAL A 422 0.09 6.01 18.69
CA VAL A 422 -0.44 7.37 18.87
C VAL A 422 -0.39 7.72 20.36
N LYS A 423 0.44 8.70 20.73
CA LYS A 423 0.58 9.15 22.12
C LYS A 423 -0.74 9.72 22.66
N ASP A 424 -0.86 9.74 23.99
CA ASP A 424 -2.00 10.33 24.70
C ASP A 424 -3.36 9.81 24.20
N SER A 425 -3.42 8.53 23.85
CA SER A 425 -4.63 7.90 23.34
C SER A 425 -4.99 6.66 24.13
N GLU A 426 -6.29 6.47 24.32
CA GLU A 426 -6.85 5.34 25.03
C GLU A 426 -7.99 4.72 24.26
N THR A 427 -8.18 3.41 24.40
CA THR A 427 -9.36 2.73 23.90
C THR A 427 -10.60 3.24 24.65
N ILE A 428 -11.74 3.32 23.96
CA ILE A 428 -13.02 3.68 24.59
C ILE A 428 -13.35 2.76 25.78
N ALA A 429 -12.98 1.48 25.71
CA ALA A 429 -13.15 0.52 26.80
C ALA A 429 -12.43 0.94 28.09
N ASN A 430 -11.13 1.27 27.99
CA ASN A 430 -10.34 1.75 29.13
C ASN A 430 -10.89 3.05 29.72
N LEU A 431 -11.29 4.01 28.89
CA LEU A 431 -11.90 5.27 29.35
C LEU A 431 -13.17 5.02 30.19
N PHE A 432 -14.03 4.09 29.75
CA PHE A 432 -15.23 3.71 30.49
C PHE A 432 -14.90 3.00 31.81
N SER A 433 -13.88 2.14 31.81
CA SER A 433 -13.43 1.45 33.02
C SER A 433 -12.85 2.41 34.06
N ALA A 434 -12.02 3.37 33.64
CA ALA A 434 -11.40 4.36 34.53
C ALA A 434 -12.44 5.19 35.29
N ARG A 435 -13.52 5.63 34.62
CA ARG A 435 -14.60 6.37 35.28
C ARG A 435 -15.45 5.56 36.24
N THR A 436 -15.69 4.30 35.91
CA THR A 436 -16.45 3.39 36.79
C THR A 436 -15.71 3.20 38.13
N GLN A 437 -14.38 3.31 38.14
CA GLN A 437 -13.56 3.25 39.34
C GLN A 437 -13.51 4.58 40.12
N GLN A 438 -13.54 5.73 39.44
CA GLN A 438 -13.50 7.05 40.10
C GLN A 438 -14.83 7.48 40.73
N GLN A 439 -15.97 7.00 40.23
CA GLN A 439 -17.29 7.31 40.79
C GLN A 439 -17.86 6.08 41.49
N HIS A 440 -17.56 5.92 42.78
CA HIS A 440 -18.22 4.95 43.65
C HIS A 440 -19.74 5.21 43.70
N GLY A 441 -20.51 4.49 42.88
CA GLY A 441 -21.97 4.37 43.06
C GLY A 441 -22.88 4.84 41.93
N PHE A 442 -22.40 5.18 40.73
CA PHE A 442 -23.32 5.52 39.64
C PHE A 442 -23.98 4.27 39.02
N GLN A 443 -25.32 4.24 39.03
CA GLN A 443 -26.11 3.19 38.38
C GLN A 443 -25.71 3.03 36.90
N ARG A 444 -25.85 1.80 36.36
CA ARG A 444 -25.62 1.45 34.95
C ARG A 444 -26.46 2.33 34.02
N GLY A 445 -25.98 3.52 33.69
CA GLY A 445 -26.59 4.42 32.73
C GLY A 445 -26.58 3.84 31.31
N THR A 446 -27.51 4.30 30.48
CA THR A 446 -27.61 3.95 29.06
C THR A 446 -26.32 4.28 28.30
N SER A 447 -26.06 3.65 27.15
CA SER A 447 -24.83 3.87 26.36
C SER A 447 -24.54 5.36 26.05
N ARG A 448 -25.58 6.22 25.98
CA ARG A 448 -25.44 7.67 25.81
C ARG A 448 -24.73 8.36 26.97
N HIS A 449 -24.96 7.92 28.21
CA HIS A 449 -24.32 8.48 29.40
C HIS A 449 -22.84 8.12 29.47
N LYS A 450 -22.46 6.94 28.97
CA LYS A 450 -21.06 6.50 28.87
C LYS A 450 -20.30 7.27 27.78
N PHE A 451 -20.94 7.57 26.65
CA PHE A 451 -20.27 8.29 25.56
C PHE A 451 -20.02 9.77 25.89
N HIS A 452 -21.00 10.44 26.51
CA HIS A 452 -20.80 11.79 27.05
C HIS A 452 -19.72 11.81 28.13
N SER A 453 -19.52 10.70 28.85
CA SER A 453 -18.47 10.59 29.86
C SER A 453 -17.07 10.43 29.27
N ALA A 454 -16.85 9.80 28.10
CA ALA A 454 -15.51 9.70 27.51
C ALA A 454 -14.96 11.06 27.03
N LEU A 455 -15.77 11.83 26.30
CA LEU A 455 -15.46 13.23 25.96
C LEU A 455 -15.43 14.11 27.21
N GLY A 456 -16.34 13.86 28.18
CA GLY A 456 -16.35 14.53 29.47
C GLY A 456 -15.04 14.37 30.24
N ILE A 457 -14.39 13.20 30.22
CA ILE A 457 -13.07 13.00 30.87
C ILE A 457 -12.04 13.98 30.33
N LEU A 458 -12.06 14.22 29.01
CA LEU A 458 -11.12 15.13 28.36
C LEU A 458 -11.48 16.60 28.57
N THR A 459 -12.74 16.90 28.90
CA THR A 459 -13.28 18.25 28.79
C THR A 459 -13.86 18.83 30.08
N GLU A 460 -13.92 18.05 31.18
CA GLU A 460 -14.52 18.47 32.45
C GLU A 460 -13.77 19.61 33.16
N GLN A 461 -12.51 19.87 32.81
CA GLN A 461 -11.66 20.88 33.44
C GLN A 461 -10.92 21.78 32.45
N CYS A 462 -11.24 21.71 31.15
CA CYS A 462 -10.53 22.47 30.12
C CYS A 462 -11.14 23.88 29.92
N ALA A 463 -10.33 24.82 29.43
CA ALA A 463 -10.82 26.12 29.00
C ALA A 463 -11.81 25.98 27.81
N LEU A 464 -12.67 26.98 27.60
CA LEU A 464 -13.69 26.93 26.53
C LEU A 464 -13.08 26.70 25.13
N GLU A 465 -11.93 27.30 24.86
CA GLU A 465 -11.23 27.14 23.57
C GLU A 465 -10.73 25.71 23.36
N GLU A 466 -10.15 25.10 24.39
CA GLU A 466 -9.71 23.71 24.38
C GLU A 466 -10.90 22.75 24.26
N TRP A 467 -11.99 23.04 24.99
CA TRP A 467 -13.25 22.32 24.88
C TRP A 467 -13.78 22.32 23.44
N LEU A 468 -13.82 23.50 22.80
CA LEU A 468 -14.28 23.66 21.43
C LEU A 468 -13.39 22.88 20.48
N LEU A 469 -12.06 22.99 20.62
CA LEU A 469 -11.09 22.27 19.79
C LEU A 469 -11.28 20.75 19.89
N VAL A 470 -11.35 20.20 21.11
CA VAL A 470 -11.53 18.77 21.36
C VAL A 470 -12.83 18.25 20.75
N ASN A 471 -13.94 18.97 20.95
CA ASN A 471 -15.23 18.58 20.39
C ASN A 471 -15.26 18.67 18.86
N ASN A 472 -14.61 19.68 18.28
CA ASN A 472 -14.56 19.86 16.82
C ASN A 472 -13.69 18.76 16.17
N ASN A 473 -12.52 18.48 16.75
CA ASN A 473 -11.67 17.35 16.35
C ASN A 473 -12.42 16.03 16.44
N PHE A 474 -13.19 15.82 17.51
CA PHE A 474 -14.01 14.64 17.68
C PHE A 474 -15.06 14.52 16.58
N ALA A 475 -15.86 15.56 16.35
CA ALA A 475 -16.90 15.54 15.34
C ALA A 475 -16.32 15.25 13.93
N ARG A 476 -15.24 15.94 13.57
CA ARG A 476 -14.54 15.78 12.29
C ARG A 476 -13.96 14.37 12.11
N SER A 477 -13.15 13.91 13.06
CA SER A 477 -12.47 12.61 12.99
C SER A 477 -13.44 11.43 13.10
N CYS A 478 -14.52 11.58 13.86
CA CYS A 478 -15.62 10.62 13.91
C CYS A 478 -16.33 10.52 12.55
N ALA A 479 -16.70 11.65 11.94
CA ALA A 479 -17.33 11.66 10.61
C ALA A 479 -16.43 10.99 9.55
N ALA A 480 -15.14 11.34 9.53
CA ALA A 480 -14.15 10.72 8.64
C ALA A 480 -14.07 9.20 8.87
N SER A 481 -13.97 8.78 10.13
CA SER A 481 -13.86 7.38 10.53
C SER A 481 -15.12 6.57 10.17
N CYS A 482 -16.31 7.12 10.36
CA CYS A 482 -17.58 6.49 9.96
C CYS A 482 -17.61 6.23 8.46
N VAL A 483 -17.31 7.23 7.64
CA VAL A 483 -17.30 7.10 6.18
C VAL A 483 -16.23 6.09 5.75
N ALA A 484 -15.01 6.21 6.27
CA ALA A 484 -13.89 5.36 5.88
C ALA A 484 -14.15 3.88 6.22
N THR A 485 -14.63 3.60 7.43
CA THR A 485 -14.94 2.21 7.85
C THR A 485 -16.09 1.60 7.07
N TYR A 486 -17.12 2.39 6.74
CA TYR A 486 -18.23 1.94 5.90
C TYR A 486 -17.77 1.62 4.47
N VAL A 487 -17.09 2.57 3.81
CA VAL A 487 -16.64 2.44 2.42
C VAL A 487 -15.67 1.27 2.26
N LEU A 488 -14.75 1.07 3.21
CA LEU A 488 -13.78 -0.03 3.18
C LEU A 488 -14.33 -1.35 3.75
N GLY A 489 -15.55 -1.35 4.28
CA GLY A 489 -16.19 -2.51 4.89
C GLY A 489 -15.37 -3.08 6.06
N ILE A 490 -14.82 -2.21 6.91
CA ILE A 490 -14.05 -2.59 8.11
C ILE A 490 -15.05 -3.06 9.18
N GLY A 491 -14.94 -4.32 9.60
CA GLY A 491 -15.84 -4.91 10.60
C GLY A 491 -15.21 -5.12 11.96
N ASP A 492 -15.95 -5.83 12.83
CA ASP A 492 -15.56 -6.12 14.21
C ASP A 492 -15.23 -4.85 15.01
N ARG A 493 -15.96 -3.75 14.82
CA ARG A 493 -15.71 -2.49 15.54
C ARG A 493 -16.36 -2.53 16.93
N HIS A 494 -15.56 -2.38 17.98
CA HIS A 494 -15.99 -2.38 19.38
C HIS A 494 -15.09 -1.45 20.23
N ASN A 495 -15.45 -1.23 21.49
CA ASN A 495 -14.79 -0.23 22.34
C ASN A 495 -13.29 -0.48 22.60
N ASP A 496 -12.77 -1.69 22.37
CA ASP A 496 -11.34 -2.02 22.52
C ASP A 496 -10.50 -1.69 21.28
N ASN A 497 -11.13 -1.47 20.11
CA ASN A 497 -10.43 -1.14 18.86
C ASN A 497 -10.86 0.20 18.24
N ILE A 498 -11.54 1.01 19.05
CA ILE A 498 -11.78 2.43 18.82
C ILE A 498 -11.00 3.16 19.91
N MET A 499 -10.17 4.11 19.50
CA MET A 499 -9.34 4.92 20.39
C MET A 499 -9.72 6.39 20.28
N LEU A 500 -9.52 7.11 21.38
CA LEU A 500 -9.70 8.54 21.49
C LEU A 500 -8.41 9.15 22.03
N SER A 501 -7.86 10.13 21.32
CA SER A 501 -6.73 10.93 21.80
C SER A 501 -7.18 12.04 22.74
N ARG A 502 -6.28 12.53 23.60
CA ARG A 502 -6.55 13.70 24.46
C ARG A 502 -6.95 14.95 23.69
N GLN A 503 -6.51 15.08 22.43
CA GLN A 503 -6.90 16.16 21.51
C GLN A 503 -8.31 16.00 20.91
N GLY A 504 -9.07 14.97 21.30
CA GLY A 504 -10.42 14.70 20.80
C GLY A 504 -10.47 13.92 19.49
N LYS A 505 -9.34 13.53 18.89
CA LYS A 505 -9.35 12.76 17.64
C LYS A 505 -9.73 11.31 17.90
N LEU A 506 -10.83 10.85 17.32
CA LEU A 506 -11.29 9.46 17.32
C LEU A 506 -10.67 8.72 16.13
N PHE A 507 -10.19 7.50 16.37
CA PHE A 507 -9.62 6.67 15.32
C PHE A 507 -9.77 5.17 15.61
N HIS A 508 -9.66 4.37 14.56
CA HIS A 508 -9.77 2.92 14.65
C HIS A 508 -8.38 2.26 14.61
N ILE A 509 -8.27 1.12 15.27
CA ILE A 509 -7.06 0.26 15.23
C ILE A 509 -7.45 -1.19 14.92
N ASP A 510 -6.47 -2.05 14.64
CA ASP A 510 -6.66 -3.49 14.37
C ASP A 510 -7.60 -3.76 13.18
N PHE A 511 -7.05 -3.73 11.97
CA PHE A 511 -7.82 -3.85 10.73
C PHE A 511 -7.86 -5.28 10.17
N GLY A 512 -7.82 -6.30 11.01
CA GLY A 512 -7.78 -7.71 10.58
C GLY A 512 -9.01 -8.21 9.79
N HIS A 513 -10.10 -7.42 9.69
CA HIS A 513 -11.38 -7.82 9.10
C HIS A 513 -11.90 -6.73 8.14
N ILE A 514 -11.69 -6.91 6.83
CA ILE A 514 -12.03 -5.89 5.79
C ILE A 514 -12.77 -6.51 4.60
N LEU A 515 -13.53 -5.70 3.84
CA LEU A 515 -14.21 -6.09 2.60
C LEU A 515 -15.06 -7.38 2.73
N GLY A 516 -15.66 -7.62 3.90
CA GLY A 516 -16.50 -8.79 4.14
C GLY A 516 -15.76 -10.10 4.48
N ASN A 517 -14.42 -10.09 4.55
CA ASN A 517 -13.59 -11.22 4.96
C ASN A 517 -13.56 -11.36 6.50
N PHE A 518 -14.70 -11.74 7.07
CA PHE A 518 -14.86 -11.97 8.51
C PHE A 518 -14.41 -13.38 8.90
N LYS A 519 -13.84 -13.51 10.10
CA LYS A 519 -13.48 -14.83 10.66
C LYS A 519 -14.75 -15.67 10.83
N LYS A 520 -14.71 -16.89 10.30
CA LYS A 520 -15.76 -17.90 10.52
C LYS A 520 -15.31 -18.83 11.64
N LYS A 521 -16.20 -19.13 12.60
CA LYS A 521 -15.99 -20.19 13.59
C LYS A 521 -17.09 -21.22 13.40
N PHE A 522 -16.71 -22.49 13.18
CA PHE A 522 -17.66 -23.59 12.90
C PHE A 522 -18.63 -23.29 11.74
N GLY A 523 -18.14 -22.69 10.65
CA GLY A 523 -18.96 -22.39 9.46
C GLY A 523 -19.87 -21.16 9.58
N VAL A 524 -20.08 -20.62 10.78
CA VAL A 524 -20.90 -19.42 11.02
C VAL A 524 -20.03 -18.16 10.98
N LYS A 525 -20.45 -17.15 10.21
CA LYS A 525 -19.86 -15.80 10.27
C LYS A 525 -20.13 -15.23 11.66
N ARG A 526 -19.08 -14.93 12.43
CA ARG A 526 -19.22 -14.43 13.81
C ARG A 526 -19.67 -12.97 13.88
N GLU A 527 -19.30 -12.18 12.88
CA GLU A 527 -19.57 -10.73 12.89
C GLU A 527 -20.72 -10.40 11.94
N ARG A 528 -21.74 -9.72 12.49
CA ARG A 528 -22.95 -9.26 11.78
C ARG A 528 -23.01 -7.74 11.62
N THR A 529 -22.11 -7.00 12.27
CA THR A 529 -22.26 -5.55 12.46
C THR A 529 -21.23 -4.80 11.63
N MET A 530 -21.73 -4.00 10.68
CA MET A 530 -20.98 -2.85 10.18
C MET A 530 -20.93 -1.79 11.28
N PHE A 531 -19.91 -0.94 11.28
CA PHE A 531 -19.89 0.24 12.15
C PHE A 531 -21.11 1.12 11.78
N TYR A 532 -21.92 1.46 12.78
CA TYR A 532 -23.09 2.34 12.68
C TYR A 532 -22.87 3.56 13.56
#